data_AF-A0A1G6RZD7-F1
#
_entry.id   AF-A0A1G6RZD7-F1
#
_cell.length_a   1.000
_cell.length_b   1.000
_cell.length_c   1.000
_cell.angle_alpha   90.00
_cell.angle_beta   90.00
_cell.angle_gamma   90.00
#
_symmetry.space_group_name_H-M   'P 1'
#
loop_
_entity.id
_entity.type
_entity.pdbx_description
1 polymer ?
#
loop_
_entity_poly.entity_id
_entity_poly.type
_entity_poly.pdbx_seq_one_letter_code
_entity_poly.pdbx_strand_id
1 'polypeptide(L)'
;MMNANKWLLFLLLIGALLISGCSSEESQQDRDQQPNPKTPDVGLHFTLDRPTVEGLKKGEIRGVSVQLGDTEKKVHQKLGEPQEQKDQRGSLELKYEGGRLQFIKMKDTSQLNSMVFPISKKRNEIIQLLGRPEQERTLNKQPEMSFAVGPYQLLFLTDKKSKEGPYNEVLIIKE
;
A
#
# COMPACT_ATOMS: atom_id res chain seq x y z
N MET A 1 -20.13 47.32 46.95
CA MET A 1 -21.38 47.04 46.23
C MET A 1 -21.81 45.62 46.56
N MET A 2 -22.97 45.51 47.20
CA MET A 2 -23.84 44.35 47.48
C MET A 2 -23.23 43.06 48.07
N ASN A 3 -23.41 42.96 49.39
CA ASN A 3 -23.42 41.74 50.21
C ASN A 3 -24.76 40.99 50.11
N ALA A 4 -24.76 39.80 50.72
CA ALA A 4 -25.92 39.10 51.32
C ALA A 4 -26.73 38.26 50.32
N ASN A 5 -27.31 37.11 50.65
CA ASN A 5 -27.41 36.29 51.85
C ASN A 5 -28.21 35.04 51.37
N LYS A 6 -27.79 33.82 51.71
CA LYS A 6 -28.38 33.01 52.80
C LYS A 6 -29.80 32.46 52.50
N TRP A 7 -29.92 31.15 52.78
CA TRP A 7 -31.11 30.40 53.23
C TRP A 7 -32.01 29.85 52.11
N LEU A 8 -32.59 28.66 52.20
CA LEU A 8 -32.57 27.48 53.09
C LEU A 8 -33.59 26.51 52.45
N LEU A 9 -33.69 25.26 52.93
CA LEU A 9 -34.77 24.27 52.71
C LEU A 9 -34.47 23.27 51.56
N PHE A 10 -34.45 21.95 51.74
CA PHE A 10 -35.03 21.11 52.77
C PHE A 10 -34.18 19.83 52.94
N LEU A 11 -33.89 19.49 54.20
CA LEU A 11 -33.42 18.19 54.68
C LEU A 11 -34.58 17.18 54.76
N LEU A 12 -34.23 15.88 54.90
CA LEU A 12 -35.05 14.69 55.25
C LEU A 12 -35.46 13.85 54.03
N LEU A 13 -35.27 12.53 53.94
CA LEU A 13 -35.20 11.46 54.95
C LEU A 13 -33.92 10.59 54.73
N ILE A 14 -33.10 10.28 55.74
CA ILE A 14 -33.24 9.21 56.76
C ILE A 14 -33.66 7.85 56.21
N GLY A 15 -32.73 6.88 56.27
CA GLY A 15 -33.06 5.46 56.18
C GLY A 15 -31.83 4.58 55.96
N ALA A 16 -31.01 4.39 57.00
CA ALA A 16 -30.10 3.25 57.12
C ALA A 16 -30.90 1.93 56.92
N LEU A 17 -30.37 0.81 56.42
CA LEU A 17 -29.17 0.07 56.78
C LEU A 17 -28.90 -0.95 55.65
N LEU A 18 -27.62 -1.28 55.49
CA LEU A 18 -26.99 -2.60 55.26
C LEU A 18 -27.93 -3.73 54.78
N ILE A 19 -27.56 -4.56 53.80
CA ILE A 19 -26.72 -5.75 54.03
C ILE A 19 -26.32 -6.34 52.65
N SER A 20 -25.01 -6.56 52.51
CA SER A 20 -24.33 -7.64 51.77
C SER A 20 -24.65 -7.94 50.29
N GLY A 21 -23.57 -7.98 49.51
CA GLY A 21 -23.21 -9.23 48.84
C GLY A 21 -23.21 -9.21 47.31
N CYS A 22 -21.99 -9.05 46.76
CA CYS A 22 -21.44 -9.77 45.61
C CYS A 22 -22.40 -10.28 44.52
N SER A 23 -22.26 -9.77 43.31
CA SER A 23 -21.46 -10.45 42.26
C SER A 23 -21.70 -9.77 40.92
N SER A 24 -20.60 -9.69 40.16
CA SER A 24 -20.46 -9.14 38.81
C SER A 24 -21.54 -9.56 37.82
N GLU A 25 -22.03 -8.59 37.04
CA GLU A 25 -21.95 -8.48 35.57
C GLU A 25 -23.09 -7.59 35.10
N GLU A 26 -22.80 -6.30 35.01
CA GLU A 26 -23.71 -5.32 34.44
C GLU A 26 -23.60 -5.39 32.92
N SER A 27 -24.65 -5.96 32.32
CA SER A 27 -24.95 -5.99 30.89
C SER A 27 -24.90 -4.58 30.27
N GLN A 28 -23.87 -4.33 29.46
CA GLN A 28 -23.83 -3.21 28.52
C GLN A 28 -24.46 -3.60 27.20
N GLN A 29 -25.75 -3.30 27.14
CA GLN A 29 -26.51 -2.77 26.02
C GLN A 29 -25.68 -2.30 24.81
N ASP A 30 -26.06 -2.86 23.65
CA ASP A 30 -25.86 -2.40 22.28
C ASP A 30 -25.21 -1.01 22.15
N ARG A 31 -23.90 -0.99 21.90
CA ARG A 31 -23.32 0.02 21.03
C ARG A 31 -23.20 -0.58 19.67
N ASP A 32 -24.06 -0.11 18.79
CA ASP A 32 -23.93 -0.09 17.33
C ASP A 32 -22.46 -0.21 16.91
N GLN A 33 -22.06 -1.41 16.53
CA GLN A 33 -20.95 -1.57 15.60
C GLN A 33 -21.44 -1.04 14.27
N GLN A 34 -21.37 0.29 14.13
CA GLN A 34 -21.30 0.95 12.85
C GLN A 34 -20.33 0.13 11.99
N PRO A 35 -20.75 -0.42 10.84
CA PRO A 35 -19.88 -1.24 10.03
C PRO A 35 -18.67 -0.39 9.71
N ASN A 36 -17.51 -0.76 10.26
CA ASN A 36 -16.24 -0.22 9.82
C ASN A 36 -16.28 -0.35 8.29
N PRO A 37 -16.26 0.76 7.52
CA PRO A 37 -16.30 0.64 6.08
C PRO A 37 -15.06 -0.15 5.73
N LYS A 38 -15.27 -1.43 5.37
CA LYS A 38 -14.22 -2.30 4.88
C LYS A 38 -13.55 -1.49 3.79
N THR A 39 -12.33 -1.03 4.04
CA THR A 39 -11.48 -0.48 2.99
C THR A 39 -11.55 -1.53 1.89
N PRO A 40 -12.04 -1.17 0.69
CA PRO A 40 -12.16 -2.14 -0.39
C PRO A 40 -10.83 -2.86 -0.50
N ASP A 41 -10.83 -4.19 -0.51
CA ASP A 41 -9.62 -4.93 -0.85
C ASP A 41 -9.29 -4.56 -2.30
N VAL A 42 -8.43 -3.56 -2.48
CA VAL A 42 -8.20 -2.89 -3.78
C VAL A 42 -7.39 -3.77 -4.75
N GLY A 43 -7.16 -5.04 -4.39
CA GLY A 43 -6.56 -6.05 -5.23
C GLY A 43 -5.12 -5.71 -5.54
N LEU A 44 -4.30 -5.56 -4.50
CA LEU A 44 -2.92 -5.11 -4.59
C LEU A 44 -1.97 -6.15 -3.96
N HIS A 45 -1.84 -7.27 -4.67
CA HIS A 45 -1.08 -8.46 -4.29
C HIS A 45 -0.15 -8.89 -5.41
N PHE A 46 0.71 -7.98 -5.87
CA PHE A 46 1.77 -8.37 -6.79
C PHE A 46 2.73 -9.34 -6.10
N THR A 47 2.97 -10.48 -6.73
CA THR A 47 3.99 -11.45 -6.31
C THR A 47 4.79 -11.86 -7.55
N LEU A 48 6.11 -11.81 -7.47
CA LEU A 48 6.93 -12.34 -8.56
C LEU A 48 6.94 -13.87 -8.50
N ASP A 49 6.03 -14.49 -9.23
CA ASP A 49 5.88 -15.94 -9.35
C ASP A 49 5.60 -16.35 -10.81
N ARG A 50 5.53 -17.66 -11.07
CA ARG A 50 5.29 -18.17 -12.43
C ARG A 50 3.97 -17.66 -13.03
N PRO A 51 2.82 -17.72 -12.34
CA PRO A 51 1.57 -17.17 -12.86
C PRO A 51 1.67 -15.69 -13.26
N THR A 52 2.36 -14.87 -12.47
CA THR A 52 2.55 -13.45 -12.76
C THR A 52 3.45 -13.26 -13.99
N VAL A 53 4.55 -14.00 -14.09
CA VAL A 53 5.43 -13.97 -15.26
C VAL A 53 4.69 -14.38 -16.55
N GLU A 54 3.85 -15.40 -16.50
CA GLU A 54 3.02 -15.79 -17.65
C GLU A 54 1.96 -14.75 -18.02
N GLY A 55 1.44 -14.01 -17.04
CA GLY A 55 0.60 -12.83 -17.28
C GLY A 55 1.38 -11.72 -17.99
N LEU A 56 2.57 -11.39 -17.49
CA LEU A 56 3.41 -10.34 -18.05
C LEU A 56 3.75 -10.62 -19.52
N LYS A 57 4.07 -11.87 -19.87
CA LYS A 57 4.30 -12.30 -21.27
C LYS A 57 3.12 -11.97 -22.21
N LYS A 58 1.90 -11.90 -21.68
CA LYS A 58 0.66 -11.61 -22.41
C LYS A 58 0.22 -10.15 -22.32
N GLY A 59 0.96 -9.29 -21.63
CA GLY A 59 0.55 -7.91 -21.37
C GLY A 59 -0.42 -7.74 -20.21
N GLU A 60 -0.41 -8.66 -19.24
CA GLU A 60 -1.25 -8.61 -18.04
C GLU A 60 -0.41 -8.51 -16.77
N ILE A 61 -0.60 -7.46 -15.97
CA ILE A 61 -0.02 -7.36 -14.63
C ILE A 61 -1.03 -7.94 -13.63
N ARG A 62 -0.78 -9.17 -13.17
CA ARG A 62 -1.67 -9.90 -12.27
C ARG A 62 -1.57 -9.39 -10.83
N GLY A 63 -2.66 -9.55 -10.08
CA GLY A 63 -2.74 -9.13 -8.68
C GLY A 63 -2.81 -7.62 -8.49
N VAL A 64 -3.13 -6.86 -9.54
CA VAL A 64 -3.26 -5.40 -9.53
C VAL A 64 -4.49 -5.01 -10.36
N SER A 65 -5.37 -4.18 -9.80
CA SER A 65 -6.64 -3.78 -10.46
C SER A 65 -6.46 -2.73 -11.58
N VAL A 66 -5.27 -2.15 -11.71
CA VAL A 66 -4.89 -1.18 -12.76
C VAL A 66 -3.80 -1.75 -13.67
N GLN A 67 -3.70 -1.23 -14.89
CA GLN A 67 -2.73 -1.70 -15.89
C GLN A 67 -1.90 -0.54 -16.47
N LEU A 68 -0.70 -0.84 -16.96
CA LEU A 68 0.12 0.16 -17.65
C LEU A 68 -0.54 0.61 -18.96
N GLY A 69 -0.62 1.92 -19.17
CA GLY A 69 -1.46 2.56 -20.19
C GLY A 69 -2.79 3.10 -19.67
N ASP A 70 -3.21 2.76 -18.45
CA ASP A 70 -4.33 3.43 -17.81
C ASP A 70 -3.98 4.91 -17.55
N THR A 71 -4.96 5.80 -17.69
CA THR A 71 -4.82 7.22 -17.33
C THR A 71 -4.84 7.40 -15.82
N GLU A 72 -4.19 8.45 -15.32
CA GLU A 72 -4.25 8.85 -13.91
C GLU A 72 -5.69 8.90 -13.36
N LYS A 73 -6.63 9.50 -14.10
CA LYS A 73 -8.05 9.53 -13.72
C LYS A 73 -8.64 8.13 -13.47
N LYS A 74 -8.34 7.17 -14.35
CA LYS A 74 -8.82 5.78 -14.24
C LYS A 74 -8.19 5.06 -13.05
N VAL A 75 -6.93 5.38 -12.73
CA VAL A 75 -6.24 4.88 -11.55
C VAL A 75 -6.94 5.40 -10.30
N HIS A 76 -7.21 6.72 -10.23
CA HIS A 76 -7.87 7.32 -9.07
C HIS A 76 -9.30 6.80 -8.87
N GLN A 77 -10.03 6.53 -9.96
CA GLN A 77 -11.34 5.90 -9.90
C GLN A 77 -11.33 4.49 -9.28
N LYS A 78 -10.22 3.76 -9.44
CA LYS A 78 -10.09 2.37 -8.95
C LYS A 78 -9.47 2.30 -7.55
N LEU A 79 -8.49 3.14 -7.28
CA LEU A 79 -7.65 3.08 -6.07
C LEU A 79 -7.90 4.24 -5.09
N GLY A 80 -8.67 5.25 -5.47
CA GLY A 80 -8.75 6.51 -4.74
C GLY A 80 -7.56 7.43 -5.05
N GLU A 81 -7.41 8.49 -4.26
CA GLU A 81 -6.26 9.40 -4.39
C GLU A 81 -4.99 8.78 -3.77
N PRO A 82 -3.79 9.11 -4.28
CA PRO A 82 -2.53 8.60 -3.72
C PRO A 82 -2.27 9.13 -2.32
N GLN A 83 -1.65 8.33 -1.45
CA GLN A 83 -1.20 8.77 -0.14
C GLN A 83 -0.01 9.75 -0.23
N GLU A 84 0.86 9.57 -1.24
CA GLU A 84 1.96 10.48 -1.51
C GLU A 84 2.05 10.79 -3.01
N GLN A 85 2.29 12.05 -3.32
CA GLN A 85 2.60 12.52 -4.66
C GLN A 85 3.90 13.31 -4.64
N LYS A 86 4.84 12.97 -5.53
CA LYS A 86 6.12 13.65 -5.65
C LYS A 86 6.38 14.05 -7.08
N ASP A 87 6.51 15.35 -7.28
CA ASP A 87 6.94 15.92 -8.55
C ASP A 87 8.45 15.80 -8.70
N GLN A 88 8.88 15.18 -9.79
CA GLN A 88 10.28 15.11 -10.18
C GLN A 88 10.50 15.83 -11.52
N ARG A 89 11.77 16.02 -11.88
CA ARG A 89 12.10 16.63 -13.17
C ARG A 89 11.73 15.65 -14.29
N GLY A 90 10.60 15.90 -14.96
CA GLY A 90 10.12 15.13 -16.10
C GLY A 90 9.11 14.02 -15.76
N SER A 91 8.95 13.67 -14.48
CA SER A 91 8.02 12.63 -14.05
C SER A 91 7.23 13.02 -12.79
N LEU A 92 6.13 12.31 -12.59
CA LEU A 92 5.28 12.35 -11.42
C LEU A 92 5.27 10.97 -10.78
N GLU A 93 5.61 10.91 -9.49
CA GLU A 93 5.52 9.68 -8.69
C GLU A 93 4.26 9.72 -7.84
N LEU A 94 3.47 8.64 -7.90
CA LEU A 94 2.23 8.49 -7.13
C LEU A 94 2.35 7.20 -6.31
N LYS A 95 2.24 7.29 -4.98
CA LYS A 95 2.29 6.13 -4.11
C LYS A 95 0.93 5.80 -3.52
N TYR A 96 0.63 4.51 -3.57
CA TYR A 96 -0.61 3.90 -3.11
C TYR A 96 -0.32 2.88 -2.01
N GLU A 97 -1.33 2.59 -1.18
CA GLU A 97 -1.30 1.52 -0.17
C GLU A 97 -0.04 1.55 0.73
N GLY A 98 0.31 2.71 1.29
CA GLY A 98 1.47 2.87 2.15
C GLY A 98 2.82 2.60 1.46
N GLY A 99 2.88 2.80 0.13
CA GLY A 99 4.08 2.61 -0.68
C GLY A 99 4.24 1.20 -1.27
N ARG A 100 3.24 0.32 -1.10
CA ARG A 100 3.28 -1.03 -1.68
C ARG A 100 3.04 -1.05 -3.19
N LEU A 101 2.49 0.02 -3.73
CA LEU A 101 2.42 0.29 -5.15
C LEU A 101 2.85 1.73 -5.40
N GLN A 102 3.77 1.91 -6.33
CA GLN A 102 4.14 3.21 -6.83
C GLN A 102 3.98 3.22 -8.35
N PHE A 103 3.38 4.29 -8.86
CA PHE A 103 3.41 4.59 -10.29
C PHE A 103 4.42 5.68 -10.57
N ILE A 104 5.10 5.55 -11.71
CA ILE A 104 5.88 6.62 -12.29
C ILE A 104 5.21 6.95 -13.62
N LYS A 105 4.85 8.22 -13.77
CA LYS A 105 4.21 8.78 -14.97
C LYS A 105 5.11 9.86 -15.55
N MET A 106 5.40 9.83 -16.84
CA MET A 106 6.07 10.94 -17.52
C MET A 106 5.11 12.12 -17.69
N LYS A 107 5.54 13.35 -17.40
CA LYS A 107 4.66 14.54 -17.36
C LYS A 107 4.04 14.92 -18.70
N ASP A 108 4.70 14.56 -19.79
CA ASP A 108 4.26 14.74 -21.18
C ASP A 108 3.25 13.67 -21.63
N THR A 109 2.98 12.67 -20.81
CA THR A 109 2.01 11.60 -21.10
C THR A 109 0.82 11.67 -20.13
N SER A 110 -0.36 11.28 -20.59
CA SER A 110 -1.55 11.15 -19.73
C SER A 110 -1.68 9.76 -19.10
N GLN A 111 -0.85 8.82 -19.52
CA GLN A 111 -0.92 7.40 -19.18
C GLN A 111 0.22 7.00 -18.27
N LEU A 112 -0.02 6.00 -17.42
CA LEU A 112 1.02 5.37 -16.63
C LEU A 112 1.97 4.58 -17.53
N ASN A 113 3.27 4.83 -17.40
CA ASN A 113 4.32 4.10 -18.14
C ASN A 113 5.08 3.10 -17.27
N SER A 114 5.12 3.28 -15.94
CA SER A 114 5.80 2.35 -15.06
C SER A 114 5.09 2.10 -13.72
N MET A 115 5.25 0.89 -13.19
CA MET A 115 4.83 0.45 -11.86
C MET A 115 6.03 -0.08 -11.08
N VAL A 116 6.13 0.27 -9.80
CA VAL A 116 7.14 -0.24 -8.87
C VAL A 116 6.46 -1.12 -7.84
N PHE A 117 7.02 -2.31 -7.62
CA PHE A 117 6.58 -3.21 -6.55
C PHE A 117 7.75 -3.57 -5.65
N PRO A 118 7.53 -3.56 -4.32
CA PRO A 118 8.49 -4.16 -3.40
C PRO A 118 8.51 -5.67 -3.61
N ILE A 119 9.70 -6.24 -3.64
CA ILE A 119 9.97 -7.67 -3.67
C ILE A 119 11.06 -8.00 -2.64
N SER A 120 11.31 -9.27 -2.39
CA SER A 120 12.48 -9.71 -1.63
C SER A 120 12.93 -11.04 -2.21
N LYS A 121 13.81 -10.96 -3.22
CA LYS A 121 14.29 -12.14 -3.95
C LYS A 121 15.77 -12.07 -4.22
N LYS A 122 16.45 -13.20 -4.08
CA LYS A 122 17.83 -13.34 -4.50
C LYS A 122 17.94 -13.42 -6.02
N ARG A 123 19.13 -13.14 -6.53
CA ARG A 123 19.45 -13.21 -7.96
C ARG A 123 19.06 -14.56 -8.58
N ASN A 124 19.44 -15.65 -7.93
CA ASN A 124 19.18 -17.00 -8.43
C ASN A 124 17.68 -17.33 -8.52
N GLU A 125 16.87 -16.87 -7.57
CA GLU A 125 15.41 -17.05 -7.60
C GLU A 125 14.78 -16.31 -8.78
N ILE A 126 15.24 -15.09 -9.07
CA ILE A 126 14.78 -14.30 -10.21
C ILE A 126 15.18 -15.00 -11.53
N ILE A 127 16.42 -15.46 -11.64
CA ILE A 127 16.93 -16.17 -12.83
C ILE A 127 16.20 -17.50 -13.04
N GLN A 128 15.84 -18.22 -11.98
CA GLN A 128 15.04 -19.43 -12.09
C GLN A 128 13.63 -19.18 -12.64
N LEU A 129 13.07 -17.99 -12.42
CA LEU A 129 11.74 -17.61 -12.90
C LEU A 129 11.77 -17.01 -14.31
N LEU A 130 12.76 -16.15 -14.60
CA LEU A 130 12.80 -15.32 -15.82
C LEU A 130 13.85 -15.78 -16.84
N GLY A 131 14.74 -16.69 -16.47
CA GLY A 131 15.89 -17.08 -17.29
C GLY A 131 17.05 -16.10 -17.18
N ARG A 132 17.79 -15.92 -18.27
CA ARG A 132 18.97 -15.05 -18.30
C ARG A 132 18.55 -13.58 -18.45
N PRO A 133 19.12 -12.65 -17.68
CA PRO A 133 18.88 -11.22 -17.90
C PRO A 133 19.42 -10.78 -19.25
N GLU A 134 18.73 -9.82 -19.84
CA GLU A 134 19.15 -9.16 -21.07
C GLU A 134 20.38 -8.28 -20.80
N GLN A 135 20.32 -7.51 -19.71
CA GLN A 135 21.42 -6.69 -19.25
C GLN A 135 21.63 -6.85 -17.74
N GLU A 136 22.90 -6.84 -17.35
CA GLU A 136 23.32 -6.61 -15.97
C GLU A 136 24.28 -5.42 -15.95
N ARG A 137 24.07 -4.50 -15.02
CA ARG A 137 24.97 -3.35 -14.84
C ARG A 137 25.09 -2.97 -13.37
N THR A 138 26.00 -2.05 -13.09
CA THR A 138 26.14 -1.45 -11.76
C THR A 138 25.95 0.05 -11.91
N LEU A 139 24.86 0.58 -11.34
CA LEU A 139 24.59 2.01 -11.29
C LEU A 139 24.80 2.50 -9.87
N ASN A 140 25.56 3.58 -9.65
CA ASN A 140 25.81 4.12 -8.31
C ASN A 140 26.28 3.08 -7.26
N LYS A 141 27.09 2.10 -7.70
CA LYS A 141 27.58 0.95 -6.89
C LYS A 141 26.50 -0.06 -6.49
N GLN A 142 25.31 0.03 -7.07
CA GLN A 142 24.20 -0.92 -6.88
C GLN A 142 24.00 -1.73 -8.16
N PRO A 143 23.96 -3.06 -8.07
CA PRO A 143 23.64 -3.93 -9.19
C PRO A 143 22.21 -3.74 -9.67
N GLU A 144 22.02 -3.84 -10.99
CA GLU A 144 20.73 -3.82 -11.65
C GLU A 144 20.67 -4.98 -12.64
N MET A 145 19.48 -5.58 -12.80
CA MET A 145 19.22 -6.59 -13.83
C MET A 145 17.97 -6.21 -14.62
N SER A 146 18.05 -6.26 -15.95
CA SER A 146 16.90 -6.08 -16.82
C SER A 146 16.50 -7.36 -17.53
N PHE A 147 15.20 -7.54 -17.74
CA PHE A 147 14.61 -8.65 -18.47
C PHE A 147 13.51 -8.12 -19.39
N ALA A 148 13.48 -8.57 -20.64
CA ALA A 148 12.33 -8.41 -21.51
C ALA A 148 11.31 -9.53 -21.24
N VAL A 149 10.07 -9.17 -20.91
CA VAL A 149 8.99 -10.12 -20.62
C VAL A 149 7.71 -9.67 -21.30
N GLY A 150 7.43 -10.23 -22.49
CA GLY A 150 6.29 -9.80 -23.29
C GLY A 150 6.44 -8.34 -23.73
N PRO A 151 5.43 -7.47 -23.55
CA PRO A 151 5.50 -6.05 -23.90
C PRO A 151 6.13 -5.18 -22.79
N TYR A 152 6.84 -5.79 -21.84
CA TYR A 152 7.39 -5.09 -20.68
C TYR A 152 8.90 -5.30 -20.54
N GLN A 153 9.57 -4.25 -20.08
CA GLN A 153 10.89 -4.35 -19.47
C GLN A 153 10.72 -4.42 -17.94
N LEU A 154 11.33 -5.41 -17.31
CA LEU A 154 11.44 -5.52 -15.86
C LEU A 154 12.85 -5.11 -15.44
N LEU A 155 12.96 -4.11 -14.57
CA LEU A 155 14.21 -3.66 -13.98
C LEU A 155 14.21 -3.99 -12.48
N PHE A 156 15.15 -4.83 -12.07
CA PHE A 156 15.34 -5.25 -10.69
C PHE A 156 16.40 -4.39 -10.01
N LEU A 157 16.03 -3.78 -8.88
CA LEU A 157 16.88 -2.89 -8.11
C LEU A 157 17.20 -3.46 -6.73
N THR A 158 18.42 -3.22 -6.26
CA THR A 158 18.86 -3.58 -4.90
C THR A 158 19.56 -2.40 -4.25
N ASP A 159 19.35 -2.23 -2.93
CA ASP A 159 20.11 -1.28 -2.13
C ASP A 159 21.52 -1.80 -1.78
N LYS A 160 21.76 -3.11 -2.00
CA LYS A 160 23.02 -3.77 -1.69
C LYS A 160 24.05 -3.53 -2.78
N LYS A 161 25.32 -3.59 -2.37
CA LYS A 161 26.45 -3.59 -3.31
C LYS A 161 26.72 -4.98 -3.91
N SER A 162 26.01 -6.01 -3.43
CA SER A 162 26.18 -7.39 -3.86
C SER A 162 25.25 -7.72 -5.03
N LYS A 163 25.79 -8.38 -6.05
CA LYS A 163 25.01 -8.87 -7.20
C LYS A 163 24.04 -10.00 -6.83
N GLU A 164 24.24 -10.66 -5.69
CA GLU A 164 23.38 -11.76 -5.26
C GLU A 164 22.03 -11.28 -4.67
N GLY A 165 21.92 -9.98 -4.37
CA GLY A 165 20.73 -9.38 -3.77
C GLY A 165 20.72 -9.46 -2.23
N PRO A 166 19.52 -9.40 -1.60
CA PRO A 166 18.21 -9.42 -2.24
C PRO A 166 17.96 -8.19 -3.12
N TYR A 167 17.26 -8.39 -4.22
CA TYR A 167 16.60 -7.32 -4.95
C TYR A 167 15.32 -6.98 -4.20
N ASN A 168 15.13 -5.69 -3.92
CA ASN A 168 14.08 -5.19 -3.05
C ASN A 168 12.91 -4.60 -3.85
N GLU A 169 13.15 -4.27 -5.12
CA GLU A 169 12.16 -3.63 -5.98
C GLU A 169 12.24 -4.20 -7.39
N VAL A 170 11.08 -4.29 -8.03
CA VAL A 170 10.96 -4.49 -9.47
C VAL A 170 10.17 -3.33 -10.06
N LEU A 171 10.75 -2.72 -11.08
CA LEU A 171 10.12 -1.70 -11.89
C LEU A 171 9.65 -2.36 -13.19
N ILE A 172 8.34 -2.35 -13.43
CA ILE A 172 7.72 -2.83 -14.67
C ILE A 172 7.47 -1.62 -15.55
N ILE A 173 8.08 -1.60 -16.73
CA ILE A 173 8.03 -0.50 -17.69
C ILE A 173 7.36 -1.03 -18.96
N LYS A 174 6.40 -0.28 -19.50
CA LYS A 174 5.80 -0.58 -20.80
C LYS A 174 6.65 0.03 -21.91
N GLU A 175 7.04 -0.79 -22.88
CA GLU A 175 7.73 -0.35 -24.11
C GLU A 175 6.76 0.20 -25.17
#